data_AF-A0AA35WJR2-F1
#
_entry.id   AF-A0AA35WJR2-F1
#
_cell.length_a   1.000
_cell.length_b   1.000
_cell.length_c   1.000
_cell.angle_alpha   90.00
_cell.angle_beta   90.00
_cell.angle_gamma   90.00
#
_symmetry.space_group_name_H-M   'P 1'
#
loop_
_entity.id
_entity.type
_entity.pdbx_description
1 polymer ?
#
loop_
_entity_poly.entity_id
_entity_poly.type
_entity_poly.pdbx_seq_one_letter_code
_entity_poly.pdbx_strand_id
1 'polypeptide(L)'
;MREDSQFSPGMLLDAVSGHGLTMGLVVDLTKTDRFYDKADLVSRGVGHYKLRCEGFGSAPTIQQTAEFCQMCAHFFRQHPDNIIGVHCTHGYNRTGFLTIAYLVEQDDWSVEAAISAFSKSRPPGIYKQHYLEELVSRYSGNMAEVSIPELPEWCLLEGQELGEREGEEEEGGRDTGSRKRRRELQKENATFAVCMSEVSVVQGPAREEVQRRCQDILNWEGSGFPGSQPVSMDKKNLQLIRAKPYRVSWKADGTRYIMYIRGKGEVFLLDRDNSVFSCPVLTFPSRAERGHLADTVLDGELVEDKLPNGVRPRYLVYDIMQLSGRPDIARCDHATRQRCIQEEIIAPRDIAAQHGSLDKQAEPFSVRLKQFWDVKDTRWVLDRFVPKLTHENDGLVFNPLQDVWLSSVHYCLWYYSVPTALQTWTKSISAQVEASKSQYSRLQTGHC
;
A
#
# COMPACT_ATOMS: atom_id res chain seq x y z
N MET A 1 -8.79 10.24 -21.56
CA MET A 1 -8.99 10.96 -20.30
C MET A 1 -9.05 12.43 -20.64
N ARG A 2 -10.01 13.18 -20.08
CA ARG A 2 -9.94 14.63 -20.09
C ARG A 2 -8.74 15.05 -19.23
N GLU A 3 -8.07 16.15 -19.58
CA GLU A 3 -6.91 16.66 -18.83
C GLU A 3 -7.21 16.85 -17.34
N ASP A 4 -8.48 17.11 -17.01
CA ASP A 4 -9.05 17.35 -15.68
C ASP A 4 -8.93 16.17 -14.67
N SER A 5 -8.37 15.03 -15.05
CA SER A 5 -8.27 13.83 -14.19
C SER A 5 -6.83 13.41 -13.85
N GLN A 6 -5.84 14.23 -14.20
CA GLN A 6 -4.42 14.01 -13.85
C GLN A 6 -3.91 15.19 -13.02
N PHE A 7 -3.28 14.93 -11.87
CA PHE A 7 -2.59 15.98 -11.13
C PHE A 7 -1.21 16.21 -11.74
N SER A 8 -1.11 17.22 -12.59
CA SER A 8 0.15 17.64 -13.20
C SER A 8 0.95 18.55 -12.26
N PRO A 9 2.26 18.72 -12.49
CA PRO A 9 3.03 19.79 -11.85
C PRO A 9 2.37 21.17 -12.04
N GLY A 10 1.70 21.41 -13.17
CA GLY A 10 0.93 22.63 -13.40
C GLY A 10 -0.19 22.84 -12.38
N MET A 11 -0.96 21.79 -12.06
CA MET A 11 -2.02 21.87 -11.04
C MET A 11 -1.46 22.10 -9.63
N LEU A 12 -0.29 21.54 -9.31
CA LEU A 12 0.41 21.85 -8.06
C LEU A 12 0.73 23.33 -7.97
N LEU A 13 1.33 23.88 -9.02
CA LEU A 13 1.72 25.28 -9.06
C LEU A 13 0.50 26.20 -8.99
N ASP A 14 -0.61 25.87 -9.66
CA ASP A 14 -1.87 26.62 -9.59
C ASP A 14 -2.46 26.60 -8.17
N ALA A 15 -2.42 25.45 -7.50
CA ALA A 15 -2.89 25.32 -6.12
C ALA A 15 -2.03 26.16 -5.16
N VAL A 16 -0.71 26.11 -5.30
CA VAL A 16 0.23 26.91 -4.49
C VAL A 16 -0.02 28.41 -4.68
N SER A 17 -0.17 28.86 -5.93
CA SER A 17 -0.50 30.26 -6.22
C SER A 17 -1.86 30.67 -5.67
N GLY A 18 -2.85 29.76 -5.68
CA GLY A 18 -4.16 29.99 -5.07
C GLY A 18 -4.12 30.26 -3.56
N HIS A 19 -3.06 29.80 -2.87
CA HIS A 19 -2.82 30.08 -1.46
C HIS A 19 -1.95 31.34 -1.21
N GLY A 20 -1.62 32.10 -2.26
CA GLY A 20 -0.77 33.29 -2.17
C GLY A 20 0.71 32.97 -1.97
N LEU A 21 1.14 31.76 -2.31
CA LEU A 21 2.53 31.31 -2.22
C LEU A 21 3.15 31.19 -3.61
N THR A 22 4.47 31.33 -3.68
CA THR A 22 5.23 31.17 -4.94
C THR A 22 6.20 30.01 -4.80
N MET A 23 5.98 28.92 -5.55
CA MET A 23 6.94 27.82 -5.60
C MET A 23 8.07 28.18 -6.55
N GLY A 24 9.31 28.18 -6.06
CA GLY A 24 10.46 28.50 -6.91
C GLY A 24 11.42 27.32 -7.11
N LEU A 25 11.32 26.25 -6.33
CA LEU A 25 12.13 25.05 -6.51
C LEU A 25 11.36 23.79 -6.11
N VAL A 26 11.56 22.71 -6.86
CA VAL A 26 11.15 21.35 -6.50
C VAL A 26 12.38 20.48 -6.33
N VAL A 27 12.46 19.79 -5.20
CA VAL A 27 13.50 18.83 -4.85
C VAL A 27 12.92 17.41 -4.94
N ASP A 28 13.38 16.68 -5.94
CA ASP A 28 12.98 15.31 -6.23
C ASP A 28 13.98 14.31 -5.62
N LEU A 29 13.50 13.54 -4.64
CA LEU A 29 14.25 12.50 -3.93
C LEU A 29 14.01 11.09 -4.50
N THR A 30 13.28 10.97 -5.61
CA THR A 30 12.94 9.67 -6.20
C THR A 30 14.13 9.10 -6.99
N LYS A 31 14.23 7.76 -7.04
CA LYS A 31 15.26 7.07 -7.85
C LYS A 31 14.96 7.12 -9.36
N THR A 32 13.73 7.47 -9.74
CA THR A 32 13.19 7.28 -11.09
C THR A 32 12.61 8.59 -11.63
N ASP A 33 12.67 8.81 -12.93
CA ASP A 33 12.10 9.98 -13.61
C ASP A 33 10.68 9.73 -14.14
N ARG A 34 9.99 8.69 -13.64
CA ARG A 34 8.72 8.22 -14.21
C ARG A 34 7.46 9.00 -13.79
N PHE A 35 7.56 9.84 -12.76
CA PHE A 35 6.36 10.42 -12.12
C PHE A 35 5.83 11.66 -12.85
N TYR A 36 6.70 12.57 -13.28
CA TYR A 36 6.33 13.77 -14.03
C TYR A 36 7.49 14.22 -14.94
N ASP A 37 7.19 15.09 -15.91
CA ASP A 37 8.23 15.71 -16.72
C ASP A 37 8.71 16.99 -16.03
N LYS A 38 10.01 17.09 -15.75
CA LYS A 38 10.60 18.30 -15.15
C LYS A 38 10.45 19.53 -16.05
N ALA A 39 10.26 19.36 -17.36
CA ALA A 39 10.00 20.46 -18.28
C ALA A 39 8.71 21.22 -17.93
N ASP A 40 7.72 20.55 -17.34
CA ASP A 40 6.46 21.16 -16.88
C ASP A 40 6.69 22.17 -15.75
N LEU A 41 7.72 21.96 -14.92
CA LEU A 41 8.11 22.90 -13.85
C LEU A 41 8.98 24.04 -14.41
N VAL A 42 9.99 23.68 -15.21
CA VAL A 42 10.97 24.65 -15.73
C VAL A 42 10.30 25.65 -16.67
N SER A 43 9.35 25.22 -17.51
CA SER A 43 8.58 26.11 -18.39
C SER A 43 7.74 27.16 -17.63
N ARG A 44 7.47 26.91 -16.34
CA ARG A 44 6.72 27.80 -15.43
C ARG A 44 7.64 28.62 -14.52
N GLY A 45 8.96 28.60 -14.77
CA GLY A 45 9.95 29.34 -13.99
C GLY A 45 10.32 28.68 -12.65
N VAL A 46 9.96 27.41 -12.44
CA VAL A 46 10.25 26.68 -11.21
C VAL A 46 11.48 25.79 -11.42
N GLY A 47 12.48 25.96 -10.56
CA GLY A 47 13.67 25.12 -10.57
C GLY A 47 13.32 23.66 -10.25
N HIS A 48 14.11 22.74 -10.78
CA HIS A 48 13.99 21.32 -10.43
C HIS A 48 15.37 20.75 -10.11
N TYR A 49 15.52 20.20 -8.91
CA TYR A 49 16.75 19.63 -8.42
C TYR A 49 16.53 18.18 -8.01
N LYS A 50 17.33 17.25 -8.55
CA LYS A 50 17.22 15.83 -8.27
C LYS A 50 18.33 15.39 -7.33
N LEU A 51 17.98 15.15 -6.06
CA LEU A 51 18.91 14.63 -5.06
C LEU A 51 18.85 13.10 -5.06
N ARG A 52 19.89 12.46 -5.59
CA ARG A 52 19.96 11.00 -5.67
C ARG A 52 20.35 10.44 -4.30
N CYS A 53 19.36 10.06 -3.50
CA CYS A 53 19.58 9.22 -2.33
C CYS A 53 19.99 7.80 -2.78
N GLU A 54 20.92 7.16 -2.05
CA GLU A 54 21.29 5.76 -2.31
C GLU A 54 20.11 4.80 -2.00
N GLY A 55 20.23 3.54 -2.44
CA GLY A 55 19.15 2.56 -2.55
C GLY A 55 18.35 2.24 -1.28
N PHE A 56 17.31 1.41 -1.46
CA PHE A 56 16.25 1.10 -0.50
C PHE A 56 16.72 0.81 0.95
N GLY A 57 16.04 1.44 1.92
CA GLY A 57 16.12 1.06 3.34
C GLY A 57 17.18 1.79 4.17
N SER A 58 17.98 2.68 3.58
CA SER A 58 18.88 3.55 4.31
C SER A 58 18.34 4.98 4.43
N ALA A 59 18.67 5.62 5.55
CA ALA A 59 18.48 7.04 5.75
C ALA A 59 19.44 7.85 4.86
N PRO A 60 19.08 9.08 4.44
CA PRO A 60 20.01 9.97 3.72
C PRO A 60 21.33 10.11 4.47
N THR A 61 22.43 10.00 3.71
CA THR A 61 23.78 10.11 4.27
C THR A 61 24.04 11.52 4.80
N ILE A 62 25.07 11.67 5.64
CA ILE A 62 25.51 12.99 6.13
C ILE A 62 25.82 13.92 4.95
N GLN A 63 26.46 13.40 3.89
CA GLN A 63 26.78 14.18 2.70
C GLN A 63 25.51 14.64 1.94
N GLN A 64 24.53 13.74 1.75
CA GLN A 64 23.26 14.08 1.09
C GLN A 64 22.45 15.07 1.91
N THR A 65 22.52 14.96 3.24
CA THR A 65 21.85 15.88 4.17
C THR A 65 22.48 17.26 4.07
N ALA A 66 23.81 17.35 4.13
CA ALA A 66 24.53 18.60 3.97
C ALA A 66 24.29 19.24 2.59
N GLU A 67 24.28 18.45 1.52
CA GLU A 67 23.98 18.93 0.17
C GLU A 67 22.56 19.51 0.07
N PHE A 68 21.57 18.79 0.62
CA PHE A 68 20.19 19.28 0.72
C PHE A 68 20.11 20.59 1.51
N CYS A 69 20.71 20.65 2.70
CA CYS A 69 20.68 21.82 3.56
C CYS A 69 21.32 23.05 2.89
N GLN A 70 22.50 22.88 2.31
CA GLN A 70 23.22 23.95 1.61
C GLN A 70 22.43 24.48 0.41
N MET A 71 21.82 23.58 -0.36
CA MET A 71 21.01 23.94 -1.51
C MET A 71 19.75 24.73 -1.09
N CYS A 72 19.02 24.25 -0.07
CA CYS A 72 17.85 24.95 0.46
C CYS A 72 18.23 26.33 1.02
N ALA A 73 19.29 26.41 1.83
CA ALA A 73 19.75 27.67 2.41
C ALA A 73 20.23 28.66 1.33
N HIS A 74 20.91 28.18 0.28
CA HIS A 74 21.28 29.01 -0.87
C HIS A 74 20.06 29.56 -1.60
N PHE A 75 19.05 28.71 -1.84
CA PHE A 75 17.81 29.11 -2.50
C PHE A 75 17.06 30.18 -1.69
N PHE A 76 16.84 29.97 -0.38
CA PHE A 76 16.13 30.94 0.46
C PHE A 76 16.86 32.28 0.60
N ARG A 77 18.20 32.31 0.52
CA ARG A 77 18.95 33.59 0.46
C ARG A 77 18.67 34.40 -0.79
N GLN A 78 18.41 33.74 -1.92
CA GLN A 78 18.13 34.39 -3.20
C GLN A 78 16.64 34.69 -3.38
N HIS A 79 15.78 33.86 -2.79
CA HIS A 79 14.34 33.89 -2.98
C HIS A 79 13.61 33.74 -1.63
N PRO A 80 13.68 34.75 -0.75
CA PRO A 80 13.18 34.63 0.63
C PRO A 80 11.65 34.46 0.72
N ASP A 81 10.91 34.95 -0.27
CA ASP A 81 9.44 34.85 -0.32
C ASP A 81 8.94 33.60 -1.07
N ASN A 82 9.85 32.78 -1.61
CA ASN A 82 9.49 31.58 -2.36
C ASN A 82 9.55 30.33 -1.48
N ILE A 83 8.77 29.32 -1.84
CA ILE A 83 8.77 28.01 -1.19
C ILE A 83 9.51 26.96 -2.02
N ILE A 84 10.03 25.94 -1.32
CA ILE A 84 10.63 24.73 -1.91
C ILE A 84 9.65 23.56 -1.71
N GLY A 85 9.28 22.89 -2.81
CA GLY A 85 8.55 21.62 -2.76
C GLY A 85 9.50 20.44 -2.64
N VAL A 86 9.33 19.58 -1.65
CA VAL A 86 10.19 18.39 -1.47
C VAL A 86 9.33 17.13 -1.54
N HIS A 87 9.72 16.15 -2.34
CA HIS A 87 8.99 14.88 -2.41
C HIS A 87 9.92 13.67 -2.61
N CYS A 88 9.50 12.53 -2.08
CA CYS A 88 10.04 11.22 -2.43
C CYS A 88 8.93 10.39 -3.10
N THR A 89 8.99 9.05 -3.03
CA THR A 89 7.94 8.19 -3.62
C THR A 89 6.59 8.37 -2.91
N HIS A 90 6.58 8.32 -1.57
CA HIS A 90 5.36 8.44 -0.76
C HIS A 90 5.23 9.83 -0.11
N GLY A 91 6.31 10.62 -0.08
CA GLY A 91 6.32 11.96 0.50
C GLY A 91 6.41 12.02 2.04
N TYR A 92 6.75 10.92 2.70
CA TYR A 92 6.80 10.83 4.17
C TYR A 92 8.23 10.64 4.70
N ASN A 93 8.86 9.49 4.44
CA ASN A 93 10.10 9.11 5.12
C ASN A 93 11.33 9.96 4.74
N ARG A 94 11.85 9.83 3.52
CA ARG A 94 13.01 10.63 3.05
C ARG A 94 12.71 12.13 3.01
N THR A 95 11.46 12.48 2.67
CA THR A 95 10.99 13.86 2.67
C THR A 95 11.04 14.45 4.08
N GLY A 96 10.45 13.76 5.05
CA GLY A 96 10.49 14.16 6.45
C GLY A 96 11.91 14.20 7.00
N PHE A 97 12.73 13.19 6.70
CA PHE A 97 14.11 13.13 7.17
C PHE A 97 14.91 14.38 6.78
N LEU A 98 14.92 14.72 5.48
CA LEU A 98 15.68 15.88 4.99
C LEU A 98 15.06 17.20 5.44
N THR A 99 13.72 17.28 5.52
CA THR A 99 13.04 18.48 6.02
C THR A 99 13.38 18.74 7.49
N ILE A 100 13.35 17.69 8.32
CA ILE A 100 13.70 17.78 9.74
C ILE A 100 15.18 18.12 9.92
N ALA A 101 16.06 17.46 9.16
CA ALA A 101 17.49 17.77 9.21
C ALA A 101 17.78 19.23 8.85
N TYR A 102 17.07 19.80 7.86
CA TYR A 102 17.17 21.23 7.55
C TYR A 102 16.73 22.12 8.73
N LEU A 103 15.58 21.83 9.33
CA LEU A 103 15.08 22.59 10.48
C LEU A 103 16.07 22.56 11.67
N VAL A 104 16.73 21.42 11.88
CA VAL A 104 17.73 21.27 12.95
C VAL A 104 19.04 21.98 12.59
N GLU A 105 19.57 21.79 11.39
CA GLU A 105 20.90 22.29 11.00
C GLU A 105 20.92 23.77 10.59
N GLN A 106 19.80 24.33 10.11
CA GLN A 106 19.73 25.69 9.57
C GLN A 106 18.83 26.64 10.37
N ASP A 107 17.77 26.13 11.01
CA ASP A 107 16.79 26.94 11.74
C ASP A 107 16.87 26.75 13.27
N ASP A 108 17.88 26.02 13.77
CA ASP A 108 18.14 25.74 15.20
C ASP A 108 16.98 25.08 15.96
N TRP A 109 16.17 24.25 15.29
CA TRP A 109 15.12 23.48 15.95
C TRP A 109 15.70 22.30 16.74
N SER A 110 15.09 21.97 17.87
CA SER A 110 15.30 20.65 18.47
C SER A 110 14.71 19.57 17.56
N VAL A 111 15.35 18.41 17.48
CA VAL A 111 14.87 17.33 16.60
C VAL A 111 13.50 16.80 17.03
N GLU A 112 13.19 16.84 18.32
CA GLU A 112 11.87 16.48 18.86
C GLU A 112 10.79 17.46 18.38
N ALA A 113 11.08 18.76 18.44
CA ALA A 113 10.19 19.80 17.95
C ALA A 113 9.97 19.68 16.44
N ALA A 114 11.03 19.41 15.68
CA ALA A 114 10.97 19.25 14.23
C ALA A 114 10.20 17.99 13.81
N ILE A 115 10.42 16.84 14.47
CA ILE A 115 9.64 15.60 14.27
C ILE A 115 8.16 15.86 14.56
N SER A 116 7.85 16.49 15.70
CA SER A 116 6.47 16.80 16.10
C SER A 116 5.80 17.74 15.09
N ALA A 117 6.48 18.77 14.63
CA ALA A 117 5.94 19.71 13.66
C ALA A 117 5.72 19.06 12.29
N PHE A 118 6.63 18.21 11.84
CA PHE A 118 6.45 17.46 10.60
C PHE A 118 5.26 16.49 10.71
N SER A 119 5.15 15.73 11.79
CA SER A 119 4.04 14.81 12.04
C SER A 119 2.68 15.53 12.08
N LYS A 120 2.60 16.69 12.75
CA LYS A 120 1.38 17.52 12.79
C LYS A 120 1.02 18.07 11.41
N SER A 121 2.00 18.57 10.67
CA SER A 121 1.79 19.14 9.34
C SER A 121 1.48 18.07 8.29
N ARG A 122 1.99 16.85 8.51
CA ARG A 122 1.90 15.71 7.61
C ARG A 122 1.65 14.42 8.40
N PRO A 123 0.43 14.19 8.92
CA PRO A 123 0.14 12.97 9.68
C PRO A 123 0.33 11.71 8.80
N PRO A 124 0.93 10.62 9.33
CA PRO A 124 1.42 10.44 10.71
C PRO A 124 2.85 10.95 10.94
N GLY A 125 3.54 11.39 9.88
CA GLY A 125 4.94 11.83 9.89
C GLY A 125 5.85 10.83 9.20
N ILE A 126 7.10 10.73 9.66
CA ILE A 126 7.98 9.63 9.27
C ILE A 126 7.47 8.36 9.94
N TYR A 127 7.25 7.32 9.15
CA TYR A 127 6.63 6.09 9.62
C TYR A 127 7.54 4.86 9.52
N LYS A 128 8.71 5.00 8.90
CA LYS A 128 9.75 3.97 8.93
C LYS A 128 10.73 4.27 10.06
N GLN A 129 10.75 3.39 11.06
CA GLN A 129 11.46 3.56 12.33
C GLN A 129 12.94 3.89 12.16
N HIS A 130 13.66 3.24 11.25
CA HIS A 130 15.10 3.47 11.04
C HIS A 130 15.44 4.92 10.63
N TYR A 131 14.51 5.65 9.99
CA TYR A 131 14.74 7.08 9.71
C TYR A 131 14.65 7.93 10.98
N LEU A 132 13.74 7.61 11.89
CA LEU A 132 13.61 8.29 13.18
C LEU A 132 14.82 7.99 14.06
N GLU A 133 15.22 6.73 14.16
CA GLU A 133 16.42 6.30 14.92
C GLU A 133 17.66 7.03 14.44
N GLU A 134 17.87 7.13 13.12
CA GLU A 134 19.00 7.86 12.56
C GLU A 134 18.93 9.37 12.88
N LEU A 135 17.75 10.01 12.78
CA LEU A 135 17.61 11.43 13.14
C LEU A 135 17.97 11.68 14.61
N VAL A 136 17.45 10.85 15.52
CA VAL A 136 17.69 10.99 16.95
C VAL A 136 19.15 10.67 17.30
N SER A 137 19.72 9.64 16.69
CA SER A 137 21.14 9.30 16.83
C SER A 137 22.04 10.43 16.34
N ARG A 138 21.65 11.11 15.26
CA ARG A 138 22.45 12.17 14.64
C ARG A 138 22.36 13.50 15.39
N TYR A 139 21.20 13.83 15.98
CA TYR A 139 20.95 15.18 16.51
C TYR A 139 20.60 15.27 18.02
N SER A 140 20.10 14.23 18.69
CA SER A 140 19.83 14.26 20.14
C SER A 140 20.92 13.57 20.97
N GLY A 141 21.59 12.56 20.42
CA GLY A 141 22.58 11.73 21.15
C GLY A 141 21.99 10.84 22.26
N ASN A 142 20.69 10.92 22.56
CA ASN A 142 20.01 10.09 23.56
C ASN A 142 18.61 9.67 23.08
N MET A 143 18.43 8.38 22.77
CA MET A 143 17.16 7.85 22.25
C MET A 143 16.01 7.83 23.27
N ALA A 144 16.30 7.99 24.57
CA ALA A 144 15.31 7.79 25.63
C ALA A 144 14.31 8.96 25.81
N GLU A 145 14.57 10.13 25.23
CA GLU A 145 13.73 11.33 25.43
C GLU A 145 12.75 11.62 24.28
N VAL A 146 12.81 10.87 23.18
CA VAL A 146 11.96 11.12 22.01
C VAL A 146 10.69 10.29 22.09
N SER A 147 9.57 10.95 22.41
CA SER A 147 8.23 10.38 22.30
C SER A 147 7.89 10.19 20.81
N ILE A 148 8.12 8.98 20.31
CA ILE A 148 7.68 8.58 18.96
C ILE A 148 6.17 8.32 19.03
N PRO A 149 5.34 9.04 18.24
CA PRO A 149 3.90 8.80 18.23
C PRO A 149 3.60 7.38 17.70
N GLU A 150 2.60 6.72 18.28
CA GLU A 150 2.14 5.42 17.77
C GLU A 150 1.70 5.56 16.31
N LEU A 151 2.33 4.78 15.43
CA LEU A 151 2.05 4.80 14.01
C LEU A 151 0.76 4.03 13.72
N PRO A 152 -0.08 4.52 12.79
CA PRO A 152 -1.17 3.72 12.25
C PRO A 152 -0.67 2.39 11.66
N GLU A 153 -1.46 1.33 11.76
CA GLU A 153 -1.04 -0.04 11.41
C GLU A 153 -0.58 -0.20 9.95
N TRP A 154 -1.17 0.56 9.01
CA TRP A 154 -0.78 0.57 7.59
C TRP A 154 0.67 1.01 7.34
N CYS A 155 1.23 1.84 8.23
CA CYS A 155 2.62 2.28 8.15
C CYS A 155 3.62 1.13 8.33
N LEU A 156 3.23 0.11 9.09
CA LEU A 156 4.06 -1.06 9.40
C LEU A 156 4.07 -2.04 8.21
N LEU A 157 2.97 -2.10 7.45
CA LEU A 157 2.77 -3.01 6.32
C LEU A 157 3.59 -2.60 5.07
N GLU A 158 3.69 -1.30 4.75
CA GLU A 158 4.51 -0.81 3.60
C GLU A 158 6.03 -1.06 3.77
N GLY A 159 6.52 -1.25 5.00
CA GLY A 159 7.93 -1.56 5.29
C GLY A 159 8.39 -2.89 4.69
N GLN A 160 7.49 -3.86 4.60
CA GLN A 160 7.77 -5.22 4.12
C GLN A 160 7.67 -5.35 2.59
N GLU A 161 6.88 -4.51 1.91
CA GLU A 161 6.58 -4.67 0.48
C GLU A 161 7.76 -4.37 -0.48
N LEU A 162 8.74 -3.58 -0.06
CA LEU A 162 9.80 -3.07 -0.96
C LEU A 162 11.18 -3.69 -0.71
N GLY A 163 11.34 -4.51 0.34
CA GLY A 163 12.63 -5.09 0.72
C GLY A 163 13.09 -6.27 -0.14
N GLU A 164 12.21 -6.90 -0.91
CA GLU A 164 12.49 -8.25 -1.42
C GLU A 164 12.80 -8.36 -2.93
N ARG A 165 12.73 -7.30 -3.75
CA ARG A 165 12.73 -7.50 -5.23
C ARG A 165 13.49 -6.49 -6.10
N GLU A 166 14.61 -5.92 -5.66
CA GLU A 166 15.52 -5.15 -6.57
C GLU A 166 16.98 -5.64 -6.55
N GLY A 167 17.25 -6.90 -6.20
CA GLY A 167 18.60 -7.46 -6.27
C GLY A 167 18.60 -8.88 -6.79
N GLU A 168 18.52 -9.06 -8.11
CA GLU A 168 18.97 -10.26 -8.83
C GLU A 168 18.83 -9.96 -10.35
N GLU A 169 19.75 -9.16 -10.88
CA GLU A 169 20.08 -9.24 -12.31
C GLU A 169 20.96 -10.48 -12.49
N GLU A 170 20.37 -11.60 -12.94
CA GLU A 170 21.11 -12.83 -13.24
C GLU A 170 21.96 -12.64 -14.49
N GLU A 171 23.29 -12.62 -14.33
CA GLU A 171 24.22 -12.95 -15.42
C GLU A 171 24.07 -14.43 -15.79
N GLY A 172 23.84 -14.69 -17.08
CA GLY A 172 23.48 -16.00 -17.61
C GLY A 172 24.59 -17.05 -17.51
N GLY A 173 24.23 -18.19 -16.92
CA GLY A 173 24.95 -19.47 -17.05
C GLY A 173 23.96 -20.61 -17.30
N ARG A 174 24.04 -21.23 -18.48
CA ARG A 174 23.28 -22.45 -18.81
C ARG A 174 23.88 -23.64 -18.05
N ASP A 175 23.09 -24.27 -17.19
CA ASP A 175 23.31 -25.68 -16.86
C ASP A 175 21.99 -26.43 -16.66
N THR A 176 21.91 -27.61 -17.28
CA THR A 176 20.74 -28.48 -17.32
C THR A 176 20.84 -29.52 -16.21
N GLY A 177 20.26 -29.22 -15.06
CA GLY A 177 20.09 -30.15 -13.94
C GLY A 177 18.82 -29.82 -13.17
N SER A 178 18.05 -30.83 -12.77
CA SER A 178 16.80 -30.72 -12.01
C SER A 178 16.93 -29.71 -10.87
N ARG A 179 16.39 -28.50 -11.05
CA ARG A 179 16.46 -27.40 -10.07
C ARG A 179 15.77 -27.85 -8.78
N LYS A 180 16.53 -28.14 -7.74
CA LYS A 180 15.98 -28.28 -6.38
C LYS A 180 15.35 -26.95 -5.99
N ARG A 181 14.06 -26.95 -5.64
CA ARG A 181 13.36 -25.76 -5.13
C ARG A 181 14.11 -25.21 -3.90
N ARG A 182 14.27 -23.88 -3.85
CA ARG A 182 14.92 -23.16 -2.75
C ARG A 182 14.16 -23.40 -1.44
N ARG A 183 14.87 -23.42 -0.31
CA ARG A 183 14.27 -23.64 1.02
C ARG A 183 13.44 -22.42 1.44
N GLU A 184 12.24 -22.65 1.99
CA GLU A 184 11.36 -21.59 2.52
C GLU A 184 12.06 -20.79 3.63
N LEU A 185 11.94 -19.46 3.55
CA LEU A 185 12.34 -18.54 4.63
C LEU A 185 11.27 -18.62 5.74
N GLN A 186 11.72 -18.77 6.98
CA GLN A 186 10.83 -18.98 8.12
C GLN A 186 10.75 -17.72 8.99
N LYS A 187 9.53 -17.19 9.15
CA LYS A 187 9.25 -16.17 10.15
C LYS A 187 8.87 -16.86 11.46
N GLU A 188 9.73 -16.77 12.48
CA GLU A 188 9.54 -17.46 13.76
C GLU A 188 8.37 -16.87 14.58
N ASN A 189 8.07 -15.58 14.39
CA ASN A 189 7.02 -14.85 15.13
C ASN A 189 5.92 -14.33 14.19
N ALA A 190 5.31 -15.23 13.40
CA ALA A 190 4.16 -14.86 12.58
C ALA A 190 2.94 -14.58 13.47
N THR A 191 2.30 -13.43 13.26
CA THR A 191 1.05 -13.05 13.93
C THR A 191 -0.03 -12.83 12.89
N PHE A 192 -1.25 -13.26 13.20
CA PHE A 192 -2.39 -12.97 12.33
C PHE A 192 -2.70 -11.47 12.41
N ALA A 193 -3.10 -10.87 11.30
CA ALA A 193 -3.29 -9.41 11.20
C ALA A 193 -4.28 -8.86 12.22
N VAL A 194 -5.28 -9.65 12.61
CA VAL A 194 -6.25 -9.27 13.65
C VAL A 194 -6.15 -10.25 14.80
N CYS A 195 -6.09 -9.76 16.04
CA CYS A 195 -6.08 -10.62 17.22
C CYS A 195 -7.42 -11.37 17.34
N MET A 196 -7.42 -12.68 17.07
CA MET A 196 -8.59 -13.56 17.13
C MET A 196 -8.22 -14.90 17.75
N SER A 197 -9.08 -15.44 18.62
CA SER A 197 -8.81 -16.69 19.33
C SER A 197 -9.07 -17.94 18.48
N GLU A 198 -9.91 -17.81 17.45
CA GLU A 198 -10.32 -18.87 16.54
C GLU A 198 -9.32 -19.09 15.39
N VAL A 199 -8.31 -18.22 15.28
CA VAL A 199 -7.26 -18.31 14.27
C VAL A 199 -5.93 -18.60 14.94
N SER A 200 -5.27 -19.69 14.54
CA SER A 200 -3.99 -20.12 15.12
C SER A 200 -2.91 -20.25 14.07
N VAL A 201 -1.67 -19.93 14.45
CA VAL A 201 -0.51 -20.07 13.56
C VAL A 201 -0.20 -21.56 13.39
N VAL A 202 -0.07 -22.01 12.14
CA VAL A 202 0.34 -23.37 11.82
C VAL A 202 1.86 -23.43 11.79
N GLN A 203 2.43 -24.37 12.54
CA GLN A 203 3.88 -24.54 12.68
C GLN A 203 4.33 -25.92 12.19
N GLY A 204 5.65 -26.06 11.97
CA GLY A 204 6.28 -27.35 11.66
C GLY A 204 5.82 -27.98 10.34
N PRO A 205 5.77 -29.33 10.25
CA PRO A 205 5.49 -30.04 9.00
C PRO A 205 4.14 -29.74 8.37
N ALA A 206 3.10 -29.49 9.18
CA ALA A 206 1.77 -29.15 8.69
C ALA A 206 1.75 -27.82 7.92
N ARG A 207 2.57 -26.84 8.36
CA ARG A 207 2.75 -25.57 7.64
C ARG A 207 3.36 -25.83 6.26
N GLU A 208 4.43 -26.62 6.21
CA GLU A 208 5.15 -26.92 4.97
C GLU A 208 4.27 -27.69 3.97
N GLU A 209 3.40 -28.57 4.47
CA GLU A 209 2.42 -29.28 3.64
C GLU A 209 1.43 -28.31 2.99
N VAL A 210 0.85 -27.39 3.77
CA VAL A 210 -0.10 -26.39 3.27
C VAL A 210 0.57 -25.43 2.28
N GLN A 211 1.78 -24.94 2.59
CA GLN A 211 2.57 -24.09 1.70
C GLN A 211 2.82 -24.79 0.37
N ARG A 212 3.36 -26.02 0.41
CA ARG A 212 3.67 -26.81 -0.79
C ARG A 212 2.42 -27.08 -1.61
N ARG A 213 1.32 -27.45 -0.96
CA ARG A 213 0.05 -27.70 -1.64
C ARG A 213 -0.48 -26.47 -2.36
N CYS A 214 -0.43 -25.29 -1.73
CA CYS A 214 -0.83 -24.05 -2.37
C CYS A 214 0.09 -23.68 -3.55
N GLN A 215 1.40 -23.85 -3.39
CA GLN A 215 2.37 -23.60 -4.46
C GLN A 215 2.13 -24.53 -5.67
N ASP A 216 1.88 -25.81 -5.43
CA ASP A 216 1.61 -26.79 -6.49
C ASP A 216 0.31 -26.47 -7.23
N ILE A 217 -0.77 -26.12 -6.51
CA ILE A 217 -2.05 -25.71 -7.12
C ILE A 217 -1.85 -24.48 -8.03
N LEU A 218 -1.05 -23.52 -7.58
CA LEU A 218 -0.83 -22.24 -8.25
C LEU A 218 0.33 -22.29 -9.27
N ASN A 219 0.87 -23.50 -9.54
CA ASN A 219 2.03 -23.72 -10.41
C ASN A 219 3.23 -22.82 -10.07
N TRP A 220 3.47 -22.59 -8.78
CA TRP A 220 4.59 -21.81 -8.28
C TRP A 220 5.83 -22.69 -8.12
N GLU A 221 6.88 -22.40 -8.90
CA GLU A 221 8.13 -23.17 -8.85
C GLU A 221 9.13 -22.64 -7.82
N GLY A 222 8.94 -21.42 -7.32
CA GLY A 222 9.80 -20.78 -6.35
C GLY A 222 9.51 -21.19 -4.90
N SER A 223 10.15 -20.50 -3.97
CA SER A 223 9.80 -20.48 -2.54
C SER A 223 8.99 -19.22 -2.22
N GLY A 224 8.26 -19.22 -1.10
CA GLY A 224 7.51 -18.08 -0.61
C GLY A 224 6.07 -17.99 -1.14
N PHE A 225 5.49 -16.79 -1.03
CA PHE A 225 4.08 -16.55 -1.28
C PHE A 225 3.71 -16.63 -2.77
N PRO A 226 2.78 -17.54 -3.18
CA PRO A 226 2.46 -17.81 -4.57
C PRO A 226 1.42 -16.86 -5.21
N GLY A 227 1.01 -15.79 -4.52
CA GLY A 227 0.00 -14.85 -5.01
C GLY A 227 0.48 -13.86 -6.07
N SER A 228 -0.44 -13.41 -6.93
CA SER A 228 -0.17 -12.46 -8.02
C SER A 228 0.22 -11.08 -7.49
N GLN A 229 1.37 -10.52 -7.86
CA GLN A 229 1.77 -9.19 -7.35
C GLN A 229 1.38 -8.08 -8.34
N PRO A 230 0.56 -7.09 -7.93
CA PRO A 230 0.20 -5.98 -8.80
C PRO A 230 1.38 -5.01 -8.96
N VAL A 231 1.44 -4.29 -10.09
CA VAL A 231 2.44 -3.24 -10.33
C VAL A 231 1.85 -1.84 -10.16
N SER A 232 2.64 -0.88 -9.72
CA SER A 232 2.18 0.51 -9.58
C SER A 232 1.80 1.10 -10.94
N MET A 233 0.70 1.86 -10.99
CA MET A 233 0.29 2.58 -12.21
C MET A 233 1.28 3.69 -12.57
N ASP A 234 1.65 3.80 -13.84
CA ASP A 234 2.47 4.87 -14.41
C ASP A 234 1.95 5.32 -15.79
N LYS A 235 2.55 6.37 -16.37
CA LYS A 235 2.12 6.91 -17.67
C LYS A 235 2.23 5.90 -18.82
N LYS A 236 3.11 4.90 -18.72
CA LYS A 236 3.34 3.88 -19.75
C LYS A 236 2.26 2.80 -19.65
N ASN A 237 2.07 2.20 -18.48
CA ASN A 237 1.12 1.11 -18.30
C ASN A 237 -0.33 1.61 -18.40
N LEU A 238 -0.63 2.85 -18.02
CA LEU A 238 -1.95 3.47 -18.20
C LEU A 238 -2.47 3.38 -19.64
N GLN A 239 -1.58 3.34 -20.65
CA GLN A 239 -1.96 3.16 -22.04
C GLN A 239 -2.62 1.79 -22.31
N LEU A 240 -2.30 0.75 -21.52
CA LEU A 240 -2.86 -0.59 -21.72
C LEU A 240 -4.35 -0.65 -21.34
N ILE A 241 -4.89 0.28 -20.52
CA ILE A 241 -6.35 0.41 -20.31
C ILE A 241 -7.07 0.74 -21.62
N ARG A 242 -6.38 1.41 -22.57
CA ARG A 242 -6.95 1.67 -23.91
C ARG A 242 -6.81 0.47 -24.85
N ALA A 243 -5.80 -0.37 -24.62
CA ALA A 243 -5.48 -1.50 -25.49
C ALA A 243 -6.19 -2.80 -25.09
N LYS A 244 -6.56 -2.95 -23.82
CA LYS A 244 -7.18 -4.14 -23.26
C LYS A 244 -8.40 -3.79 -22.39
N PRO A 245 -9.39 -4.69 -22.28
CA PRO A 245 -10.49 -4.51 -21.36
C PRO A 245 -10.03 -4.72 -19.91
N TYR A 246 -10.40 -3.79 -19.03
CA TYR A 246 -10.10 -3.80 -17.62
C TYR A 246 -11.38 -3.67 -16.79
N ARG A 247 -11.28 -4.04 -15.51
CA ARG A 247 -12.26 -3.70 -14.46
C ARG A 247 -11.55 -2.92 -13.36
N VAL A 248 -12.31 -2.10 -12.64
CA VAL A 248 -11.82 -1.28 -11.54
C VAL A 248 -12.51 -1.65 -10.24
N SER A 249 -11.78 -1.60 -9.14
CA SER A 249 -12.31 -1.67 -7.78
C SER A 249 -11.55 -0.69 -6.89
N TRP A 250 -12.08 -0.40 -5.70
CA TRP A 250 -11.32 0.26 -4.65
C TRP A 250 -10.20 -0.65 -4.14
N LYS A 251 -9.03 -0.07 -3.84
CA LYS A 251 -7.94 -0.74 -3.13
C LYS A 251 -8.24 -0.68 -1.63
N ALA A 252 -8.41 -1.83 -1.00
CA ALA A 252 -8.57 -1.83 0.45
C ALA A 252 -7.20 -1.59 1.10
N ASP A 253 -7.23 -1.04 2.30
CA ASP A 253 -6.10 -1.01 3.21
C ASP A 253 -6.28 -2.12 4.25
N GLY A 254 -5.82 -3.32 3.89
CA GLY A 254 -5.90 -4.51 4.72
C GLY A 254 -4.79 -5.51 4.39
N THR A 255 -4.82 -6.64 5.10
CA THR A 255 -3.79 -7.67 4.96
C THR A 255 -4.20 -8.72 3.95
N ARG A 256 -3.38 -8.91 2.92
CA ARG A 256 -3.63 -9.89 1.87
C ARG A 256 -3.45 -11.30 2.39
N TYR A 257 -4.41 -12.17 2.09
CA TYR A 257 -4.33 -13.59 2.37
C TYR A 257 -4.84 -14.41 1.18
N ILE A 258 -4.10 -15.47 0.83
CA ILE A 258 -4.68 -16.59 0.07
C ILE A 258 -5.41 -17.49 1.06
N MET A 259 -6.68 -17.79 0.79
CA MET A 259 -7.45 -18.75 1.57
C MET A 259 -7.46 -20.11 0.86
N TYR A 260 -6.94 -21.14 1.52
CA TYR A 260 -7.01 -22.52 1.08
C TYR A 260 -8.01 -23.31 1.91
N ILE A 261 -9.11 -23.71 1.27
CA ILE A 261 -10.17 -24.53 1.84
C ILE A 261 -9.86 -25.98 1.44
N ARG A 262 -9.20 -26.72 2.33
CA ARG A 262 -8.91 -28.15 2.10
C ARG A 262 -10.15 -29.01 2.32
N GLY A 263 -10.96 -28.66 3.32
CA GLY A 263 -12.18 -29.37 3.68
C GLY A 263 -12.86 -28.78 4.91
N LYS A 264 -13.86 -29.49 5.45
CA LYS A 264 -14.56 -29.07 6.67
C LYS A 264 -13.60 -29.05 7.86
N GLY A 265 -13.50 -27.92 8.54
CA GLY A 265 -12.57 -27.74 9.67
C GLY A 265 -11.11 -27.53 9.25
N GLU A 266 -10.84 -27.45 7.94
CA GLU A 266 -9.48 -27.32 7.39
C GLU A 266 -9.44 -26.15 6.41
N VAL A 267 -9.58 -24.94 6.96
CA VAL A 267 -9.47 -23.68 6.23
C VAL A 267 -8.18 -22.99 6.67
N PHE A 268 -7.31 -22.70 5.72
CA PHE A 268 -6.01 -22.07 5.96
C PHE A 268 -5.92 -20.71 5.26
N LEU A 269 -5.16 -19.79 5.85
CA LEU A 269 -4.85 -18.48 5.30
C LEU A 269 -3.33 -18.35 5.18
N LEU A 270 -2.85 -17.89 4.04
CA LEU A 270 -1.43 -17.67 3.76
C LEU A 270 -1.18 -16.18 3.54
N ASP A 271 -0.34 -15.56 4.36
CA ASP A 271 0.06 -14.16 4.19
C ASP A 271 1.21 -14.00 3.19
N ARG A 272 1.65 -12.75 2.98
CA ARG A 272 2.75 -12.42 2.06
C ARG A 272 4.11 -12.98 2.47
N ASP A 273 4.32 -13.19 3.77
CA ASP A 273 5.52 -13.85 4.30
C ASP A 273 5.44 -15.38 4.18
N ASN A 274 4.39 -15.88 3.51
CA ASN A 274 4.05 -17.30 3.39
C ASN A 274 3.77 -17.98 4.73
N SER A 275 3.46 -17.22 5.79
CA SER A 275 3.01 -17.76 7.07
C SER A 275 1.62 -18.35 6.93
N VAL A 276 1.37 -19.48 7.59
CA VAL A 276 0.09 -20.21 7.49
C VAL A 276 -0.69 -20.08 8.79
N PHE A 277 -1.97 -19.77 8.67
CA PHE A 277 -2.90 -19.65 9.78
C PHE A 277 -4.10 -20.59 9.57
N SER A 278 -4.52 -21.31 10.60
CA SER A 278 -5.67 -22.20 10.57
C SER A 278 -6.90 -21.49 11.12
N CYS A 279 -8.03 -21.62 10.43
CA CYS A 279 -9.32 -21.05 10.83
C CYS A 279 -10.42 -22.13 10.69
N PRO A 280 -10.45 -23.14 11.56
CA PRO A 280 -11.32 -24.31 11.42
C PRO A 280 -12.81 -24.00 11.56
N VAL A 281 -13.16 -22.83 12.12
CA VAL A 281 -14.54 -22.43 12.42
C VAL A 281 -15.29 -21.94 11.16
N LEU A 282 -14.57 -21.47 10.14
CA LEU A 282 -15.20 -21.02 8.91
C LEU A 282 -15.84 -22.17 8.13
N THR A 283 -17.08 -21.97 7.69
CA THR A 283 -17.86 -22.99 7.01
C THR A 283 -18.22 -22.58 5.58
N PHE A 284 -17.84 -23.38 4.59
CA PHE A 284 -18.13 -23.16 3.17
C PHE A 284 -19.00 -24.29 2.63
N PRO A 285 -20.35 -24.17 2.67
CA PRO A 285 -21.24 -25.18 2.11
C PRO A 285 -20.98 -25.39 0.62
N SER A 286 -20.91 -26.64 0.19
CA SER A 286 -20.80 -26.97 -1.23
C SER A 286 -22.17 -26.83 -1.92
N ARG A 287 -22.19 -26.22 -3.11
CA ARG A 287 -23.38 -26.16 -3.96
C ARG A 287 -23.61 -27.48 -4.71
N ALA A 288 -22.52 -28.09 -5.19
CA ALA A 288 -22.57 -29.27 -6.05
C ALA A 288 -22.81 -30.57 -5.27
N GLU A 289 -22.29 -30.64 -4.04
CA GLU A 289 -22.35 -31.83 -3.20
C GLU A 289 -22.94 -31.50 -1.83
N ARG A 290 -23.60 -32.47 -1.19
CA ARG A 290 -24.00 -32.30 0.21
C ARG A 290 -22.76 -32.27 1.09
N GLY A 291 -22.47 -31.12 1.69
CA GLY A 291 -21.37 -31.00 2.64
C GLY A 291 -20.65 -29.66 2.54
N HIS A 292 -19.33 -29.72 2.58
CA HIS A 292 -18.43 -28.57 2.62
C HIS A 292 -17.52 -28.57 1.39
N LEU A 293 -17.16 -27.39 0.88
CA LEU A 293 -16.17 -27.28 -0.18
C LEU A 293 -14.83 -27.87 0.26
N ALA A 294 -14.14 -28.49 -0.69
CA ALA A 294 -12.80 -29.03 -0.53
C ALA A 294 -11.91 -28.49 -1.65
N ASP A 295 -10.59 -28.65 -1.51
CA ASP A 295 -9.57 -28.29 -2.51
C ASP A 295 -9.86 -26.98 -3.28
N THR A 296 -10.21 -25.91 -2.57
CA THR A 296 -10.58 -24.61 -3.17
C THR A 296 -9.61 -23.53 -2.71
N VAL A 297 -9.12 -22.70 -3.65
CA VAL A 297 -8.15 -21.62 -3.36
C VAL A 297 -8.71 -20.29 -3.81
N LEU A 298 -8.78 -19.34 -2.86
CA LEU A 298 -9.26 -17.98 -3.05
C LEU A 298 -8.12 -16.98 -2.79
N ASP A 299 -8.11 -15.88 -3.52
CA ASP A 299 -7.25 -14.72 -3.23
C ASP A 299 -8.11 -13.57 -2.73
N GLY A 300 -7.61 -12.83 -1.76
CA GLY A 300 -8.39 -11.80 -1.09
C GLY A 300 -7.61 -11.04 -0.04
N GLU A 301 -8.33 -10.17 0.66
CA GLU A 301 -7.76 -9.25 1.63
C GLU A 301 -8.67 -9.15 2.86
N LEU A 302 -8.05 -9.23 4.03
CA LEU A 302 -8.72 -9.06 5.30
C LEU A 302 -8.67 -7.59 5.71
N VAL A 303 -9.83 -6.98 5.89
CA VAL A 303 -10.00 -5.59 6.29
C VAL A 303 -10.75 -5.51 7.61
N GLU A 304 -10.57 -4.41 8.34
CA GLU A 304 -11.31 -4.11 9.55
C GLU A 304 -12.40 -3.06 9.29
N ASP A 305 -13.68 -3.48 9.25
CA ASP A 305 -14.80 -2.56 9.12
C ASP A 305 -15.09 -1.86 10.45
N LYS A 306 -15.03 -0.53 10.46
CA LYS A 306 -15.48 0.34 11.55
C LYS A 306 -17.00 0.48 11.48
N LEU A 307 -17.71 -0.29 12.30
CA LEU A 307 -19.17 -0.25 12.45
C LEU A 307 -19.56 0.61 13.67
N PRO A 308 -20.82 1.09 13.76
CA PRO A 308 -21.27 1.88 14.91
C PRO A 308 -21.12 1.17 16.27
N ASN A 309 -21.10 -0.17 16.26
CA ASN A 309 -21.04 -1.03 17.44
C ASN A 309 -19.67 -1.69 17.64
N GLY A 310 -18.63 -1.26 16.92
CA GLY A 310 -17.27 -1.77 17.05
C GLY A 310 -16.61 -2.09 15.72
N VAL A 311 -15.45 -2.73 15.78
CA VAL A 311 -14.72 -3.18 14.60
C VAL A 311 -15.12 -4.61 14.25
N ARG A 312 -15.38 -4.88 12.97
CA ARG A 312 -15.66 -6.23 12.48
C ARG A 312 -14.74 -6.61 11.34
N PRO A 313 -13.90 -7.64 11.48
CA PRO A 313 -13.06 -8.09 10.39
C PRO A 313 -13.88 -8.69 9.24
N ARG A 314 -13.41 -8.46 8.01
CA ARG A 314 -14.03 -8.92 6.77
C ARG A 314 -12.97 -9.38 5.79
N TYR A 315 -13.10 -10.61 5.31
CA TYR A 315 -12.32 -11.11 4.19
C TYR A 315 -13.05 -10.80 2.87
N LEU A 316 -12.44 -9.94 2.07
CA LEU A 316 -12.89 -9.56 0.73
C LEU A 316 -12.24 -10.49 -0.30
N VAL A 317 -13.04 -11.35 -0.92
CA VAL A 317 -12.57 -12.29 -1.95
C VAL A 317 -12.42 -11.56 -3.28
N TYR A 318 -11.19 -11.51 -3.79
CA TYR A 318 -10.80 -10.84 -5.02
C TYR A 318 -10.88 -11.76 -6.21
N ASP A 319 -10.41 -13.00 -6.04
CA ASP A 319 -10.26 -13.94 -7.14
C ASP A 319 -10.37 -15.38 -6.65
N ILE A 320 -10.52 -16.30 -7.60
CA ILE A 320 -10.58 -17.74 -7.36
C ILE A 320 -9.67 -18.46 -8.35
N MET A 321 -8.77 -19.28 -7.82
CA MET A 321 -7.75 -19.97 -8.63
C MET A 321 -8.07 -21.47 -8.78
N GLN A 322 -8.75 -22.05 -7.81
CA GLN A 322 -9.17 -23.45 -7.88
C GLN A 322 -10.52 -23.62 -7.17
N LEU A 323 -11.40 -24.43 -7.74
CA LEU A 323 -12.68 -24.82 -7.13
C LEU A 323 -12.80 -26.34 -7.09
N SER A 324 -12.87 -26.93 -5.89
CA SER A 324 -13.07 -28.39 -5.72
C SER A 324 -12.08 -29.23 -6.54
N GLY A 325 -10.80 -28.88 -6.47
CA GLY A 325 -9.72 -29.55 -7.19
C GLY A 325 -9.64 -29.23 -8.68
N ARG A 326 -10.55 -28.40 -9.23
CA ARG A 326 -10.54 -28.01 -10.65
C ARG A 326 -9.81 -26.69 -10.86
N PRO A 327 -8.64 -26.68 -11.53
CA PRO A 327 -7.85 -25.47 -11.75
C PRO A 327 -8.31 -24.65 -12.97
N ASP A 328 -9.25 -25.17 -13.77
CA ASP A 328 -9.70 -24.53 -15.02
C ASP A 328 -10.27 -23.12 -14.79
N ILE A 329 -10.82 -22.87 -13.60
CA ILE A 329 -11.40 -21.58 -13.24
C ILE A 329 -10.37 -20.45 -13.30
N ALA A 330 -9.09 -20.71 -12.95
CA ALA A 330 -8.02 -19.72 -13.06
C ALA A 330 -7.77 -19.24 -14.50
N ARG A 331 -8.12 -20.06 -15.50
CA ARG A 331 -7.95 -19.77 -16.93
C ARG A 331 -9.14 -19.04 -17.54
N CYS A 332 -10.25 -18.92 -16.80
CA CYS A 332 -11.40 -18.16 -17.24
C CYS A 332 -11.17 -16.66 -17.13
N ASP A 333 -11.96 -15.89 -17.89
CA ASP A 333 -11.99 -14.44 -17.74
C ASP A 333 -12.40 -14.03 -16.31
N HIS A 334 -11.99 -12.83 -15.90
CA HIS A 334 -12.23 -12.33 -14.55
C HIS A 334 -13.72 -12.21 -14.21
N ALA A 335 -14.61 -11.93 -15.17
CA ALA A 335 -16.05 -11.86 -14.88
C ALA A 335 -16.64 -13.24 -14.58
N THR A 336 -16.17 -14.28 -15.26
CA THR A 336 -16.51 -15.68 -14.99
C THR A 336 -15.99 -16.11 -13.61
N ARG A 337 -14.75 -15.75 -13.26
CA ARG A 337 -14.18 -16.00 -11.92
C ARG A 337 -14.97 -15.29 -10.81
N GLN A 338 -15.35 -14.02 -11.02
CA GLN A 338 -16.20 -13.26 -10.11
C GLN A 338 -17.58 -13.88 -9.92
N ARG A 339 -18.22 -14.34 -11.01
CA ARG A 339 -19.50 -15.06 -10.94
C ARG A 339 -19.35 -16.36 -10.16
N CYS A 340 -18.26 -17.10 -10.38
CA CYS A 340 -17.96 -18.32 -9.65
C CYS A 340 -17.86 -18.07 -8.14
N ILE A 341 -17.18 -17.00 -7.71
CA ILE A 341 -17.12 -16.64 -6.28
C ILE A 341 -18.52 -16.36 -5.74
N GLN A 342 -19.33 -15.59 -6.48
CA GLN A 342 -20.70 -15.28 -6.04
C GLN A 342 -21.56 -16.54 -5.89
N GLU A 343 -21.53 -17.43 -6.88
CA GLU A 343 -22.42 -18.58 -6.94
C GLU A 343 -21.96 -19.79 -6.11
N GLU A 344 -20.65 -20.00 -6.00
CA GLU A 344 -20.08 -21.19 -5.36
C GLU A 344 -19.58 -20.92 -3.94
N ILE A 345 -19.23 -19.67 -3.61
CA ILE A 345 -18.70 -19.32 -2.28
C ILE A 345 -19.73 -18.51 -1.48
N ILE A 346 -20.23 -17.40 -2.03
CA ILE A 346 -21.06 -16.45 -1.27
C ILE A 346 -22.50 -16.92 -1.14
N ALA A 347 -23.16 -17.27 -2.25
CA ALA A 347 -24.56 -17.67 -2.26
C ALA A 347 -24.84 -18.91 -1.39
N PRO A 348 -24.03 -19.99 -1.41
CA PRO A 348 -24.27 -21.15 -0.55
C PRO A 348 -24.17 -20.81 0.93
N ARG A 349 -23.24 -19.92 1.31
CA ARG A 349 -23.14 -19.38 2.67
C ARG A 349 -24.37 -18.55 3.03
N ASP A 350 -24.86 -17.68 2.14
CA ASP A 350 -26.08 -16.89 2.37
C ASP A 350 -27.32 -17.79 2.55
N ILE A 351 -27.48 -18.81 1.70
CA ILE A 351 -28.57 -19.80 1.78
C ILE A 351 -28.51 -20.59 3.10
N ALA A 352 -27.34 -21.08 3.49
CA ALA A 352 -27.16 -21.78 4.76
C ALA A 352 -27.51 -20.89 5.96
N ALA A 353 -27.15 -19.61 5.91
CA ALA A 353 -27.51 -18.67 6.97
C ALA A 353 -29.01 -18.38 7.03
N GLN A 354 -29.68 -18.26 5.88
CA GLN A 354 -31.15 -18.09 5.83
C GLN A 354 -31.90 -19.31 6.40
N HIS A 355 -31.36 -20.52 6.18
CA HIS A 355 -31.93 -21.75 6.74
C HIS A 355 -31.48 -22.04 8.19
N GLY A 356 -30.67 -21.16 8.81
CA GLY A 356 -30.17 -21.33 10.17
C GLY A 356 -29.13 -22.44 10.35
N SER A 357 -28.59 -22.99 9.25
CA SER A 357 -27.52 -23.99 9.29
C SER A 357 -26.10 -23.40 9.32
N LEU A 358 -25.98 -22.07 9.21
CA LEU A 358 -24.74 -21.31 9.37
C LEU A 358 -25.00 -19.99 10.11
N ASP A 359 -24.38 -19.78 11.26
CA ASP A 359 -24.37 -18.47 11.91
C ASP A 359 -23.15 -17.65 11.48
N LYS A 360 -23.37 -16.71 10.56
CA LYS A 360 -22.33 -15.79 10.06
C LYS A 360 -21.84 -14.77 11.10
N GLN A 361 -22.58 -14.56 12.18
CA GLN A 361 -22.19 -13.65 13.26
C GLN A 361 -21.24 -14.32 14.25
N ALA A 362 -21.35 -15.64 14.40
CA ALA A 362 -20.47 -16.45 15.25
C ALA A 362 -19.12 -16.78 14.59
N GLU A 363 -18.98 -16.59 13.27
CA GLU A 363 -17.71 -16.77 12.58
C GLU A 363 -16.72 -15.62 12.91
N PRO A 364 -15.40 -15.91 12.97
CA PRO A 364 -14.39 -14.94 13.40
C PRO A 364 -14.34 -13.69 12.51
N PHE A 365 -14.63 -13.84 11.23
CA PHE A 365 -14.73 -12.72 10.30
C PHE A 365 -15.73 -13.01 9.18
N SER A 366 -16.28 -11.94 8.62
CA SER A 366 -17.26 -12.06 7.55
C SER A 366 -16.60 -12.25 6.19
N VAL A 367 -17.12 -13.13 5.35
CA VAL A 367 -16.61 -13.36 3.98
C VAL A 367 -17.52 -12.69 2.96
N ARG A 368 -16.97 -11.85 2.07
CA ARG A 368 -17.72 -11.12 1.04
C ARG A 368 -16.98 -11.11 -0.30
N LEU A 369 -17.74 -11.11 -1.39
CA LEU A 369 -17.21 -10.82 -2.71
C LEU A 369 -16.76 -9.35 -2.80
N LYS A 370 -15.54 -9.11 -3.28
CA LYS A 370 -15.09 -7.77 -3.68
C LYS A 370 -15.78 -7.37 -4.98
N GLN A 371 -16.41 -6.20 -4.99
CA GLN A 371 -17.12 -5.72 -6.17
C GLN A 371 -16.14 -5.07 -7.16
N PHE A 372 -16.32 -5.37 -8.44
CA PHE A 372 -15.59 -4.76 -9.55
C PHE A 372 -16.57 -4.14 -10.54
N TRP A 373 -16.20 -2.98 -11.07
CA TRP A 373 -16.98 -2.20 -12.04
C TRP A 373 -16.23 -2.06 -13.37
N ASP A 374 -16.93 -1.57 -14.38
CA ASP A 374 -16.31 -1.15 -15.64
C ASP A 374 -15.41 0.08 -15.38
N VAL A 375 -14.29 0.18 -16.08
CA VAL A 375 -13.35 1.31 -15.93
C VAL A 375 -14.03 2.65 -16.20
N LYS A 376 -15.06 2.72 -17.05
CA LYS A 376 -15.83 3.95 -17.27
C LYS A 376 -16.49 4.48 -15.98
N ASP A 377 -16.77 3.60 -15.02
CA ASP A 377 -17.41 3.92 -13.75
C ASP A 377 -16.41 4.33 -12.66
N THR A 378 -15.10 4.40 -12.97
CA THR A 378 -14.03 4.75 -12.00
C THR A 378 -14.35 5.99 -11.18
N ARG A 379 -14.86 7.05 -11.83
CA ARG A 379 -15.24 8.29 -11.13
C ARG A 379 -16.40 8.07 -10.17
N TRP A 380 -17.40 7.29 -10.57
CA TRP A 380 -18.52 6.96 -9.69
C TRP A 380 -18.04 6.12 -8.49
N VAL A 381 -17.13 5.17 -8.70
CA VAL A 381 -16.53 4.37 -7.62
C VAL A 381 -15.87 5.29 -6.60
N LEU A 382 -15.01 6.22 -7.04
CA LEU A 382 -14.34 7.18 -6.17
C LEU A 382 -15.31 8.14 -5.47
N ASP A 383 -16.23 8.75 -6.21
CA ASP A 383 -17.06 9.86 -5.70
C ASP A 383 -18.27 9.36 -4.89
N ARG A 384 -18.76 8.14 -5.15
CA ARG A 384 -20.05 7.64 -4.61
C ARG A 384 -19.97 6.33 -3.85
N PHE A 385 -19.04 5.45 -4.19
CA PHE A 385 -18.92 4.14 -3.54
C PHE A 385 -17.91 4.18 -2.39
N VAL A 386 -16.68 4.64 -2.65
CA VAL A 386 -15.60 4.73 -1.66
C VAL A 386 -16.02 5.46 -0.36
N PRO A 387 -16.76 6.60 -0.41
CA PRO A 387 -17.18 7.29 0.82
C PRO A 387 -18.17 6.50 1.69
N LYS A 388 -18.75 5.41 1.17
CA LYS A 388 -19.68 4.54 1.90
C LYS A 388 -18.98 3.31 2.51
N LEU A 389 -17.69 3.14 2.24
CA LEU A 389 -16.91 2.06 2.82
C LEU A 389 -16.74 2.28 4.32
N THR A 390 -16.79 1.19 5.06
CA THR A 390 -16.59 1.15 6.52
C THR A 390 -15.15 0.81 6.91
N HIS A 391 -14.28 0.54 5.94
CA HIS A 391 -12.85 0.29 6.12
C HIS A 391 -12.04 1.30 5.31
N GLU A 392 -10.75 1.36 5.57
CA GLU A 392 -9.83 2.30 4.92
C GLU A 392 -9.61 1.93 3.44
N ASN A 393 -9.45 2.98 2.62
CA ASN A 393 -9.22 2.89 1.18
C ASN A 393 -8.04 3.79 0.84
N ASP A 394 -7.04 3.22 0.19
CA ASP A 394 -5.80 3.92 -0.17
C ASP A 394 -5.61 4.07 -1.68
N GLY A 395 -6.61 3.67 -2.48
CA GLY A 395 -6.45 3.67 -3.93
C GLY A 395 -7.54 2.97 -4.74
N LEU A 396 -7.18 2.65 -5.97
CA LEU A 396 -7.92 1.83 -6.90
C LEU A 396 -7.04 0.66 -7.35
N VAL A 397 -7.68 -0.45 -7.70
CA VAL A 397 -7.05 -1.60 -8.35
C VAL A 397 -7.70 -1.83 -9.70
N PHE A 398 -6.88 -2.09 -10.71
CA PHE A 398 -7.28 -2.32 -12.09
C PHE A 398 -6.91 -3.75 -12.47
N ASN A 399 -7.92 -4.59 -12.70
CA ASN A 399 -7.75 -5.99 -13.06
C ASN A 399 -8.08 -6.21 -14.54
N PRO A 400 -7.18 -6.77 -15.37
CA PRO A 400 -7.49 -7.10 -16.75
C PRO A 400 -8.64 -8.11 -16.82
N LEU A 401 -9.59 -7.89 -17.74
CA LEU A 401 -10.79 -8.72 -17.83
C LEU A 401 -10.50 -10.11 -18.39
N GLN A 402 -9.65 -10.18 -19.42
CA GLN A 402 -9.46 -11.39 -20.25
C GLN A 402 -8.19 -12.18 -19.90
N ASP A 403 -7.30 -11.59 -19.09
CA ASP A 403 -6.07 -12.28 -18.72
C ASP A 403 -6.36 -13.44 -17.77
N VAL A 404 -5.65 -14.54 -17.99
CA VAL A 404 -5.59 -15.70 -17.09
C VAL A 404 -4.94 -15.29 -15.77
N TRP A 405 -5.35 -15.91 -14.67
CA TRP A 405 -4.65 -15.70 -13.39
C TRP A 405 -3.23 -16.28 -13.46
N LEU A 406 -2.24 -15.52 -12.99
CA LEU A 406 -0.84 -15.92 -12.97
C LEU A 406 -0.26 -15.82 -11.55
N SER A 407 0.47 -16.84 -11.12
CA SER A 407 1.37 -16.74 -9.98
C SER A 407 2.61 -15.94 -10.42
N SER A 408 3.12 -15.04 -9.57
CA SER A 408 4.17 -14.02 -9.84
C SER A 408 3.68 -12.59 -10.13
N VAL A 409 4.61 -11.72 -10.57
CA VAL A 409 4.31 -10.33 -10.95
C VAL A 409 3.40 -10.33 -12.17
N HIS A 410 2.19 -9.81 -12.02
CA HIS A 410 1.27 -9.68 -13.13
C HIS A 410 1.36 -8.25 -13.67
N TYR A 411 2.17 -8.06 -14.71
CA TYR A 411 2.41 -6.74 -15.32
C TYR A 411 1.16 -6.04 -15.86
N CYS A 412 0.04 -6.76 -15.98
CA CYS A 412 -1.25 -6.20 -16.37
C CYS A 412 -2.17 -5.93 -15.17
N LEU A 413 -1.91 -6.45 -13.97
CA LEU A 413 -2.68 -6.13 -12.76
C LEU A 413 -2.04 -4.92 -12.07
N TRP A 414 -2.79 -3.83 -11.88
CA TRP A 414 -2.21 -2.60 -11.33
C TRP A 414 -2.97 -2.07 -10.13
N TYR A 415 -2.26 -1.29 -9.33
CA TYR A 415 -2.89 -0.42 -8.36
C TYR A 415 -2.49 1.04 -8.61
N TYR A 416 -3.46 1.92 -8.36
CA TYR A 416 -3.28 3.35 -8.27
C TYR A 416 -3.55 3.73 -6.82
N SER A 417 -2.51 3.98 -6.04
CA SER A 417 -2.70 4.63 -4.75
C SER A 417 -3.07 6.08 -5.05
N VAL A 418 -4.16 6.59 -4.47
CA VAL A 418 -4.42 8.04 -4.56
C VAL A 418 -3.20 8.69 -3.92
N PRO A 419 -2.46 9.58 -4.61
CA PRO A 419 -1.34 10.25 -3.97
C PRO A 419 -1.90 10.93 -2.74
N THR A 420 -1.58 10.42 -1.55
CA THR A 420 -2.04 10.98 -0.29
C THR A 420 -1.71 12.47 -0.26
N ALA A 421 -0.62 12.84 -0.95
CA ALA A 421 -0.25 14.19 -1.37
C ALA A 421 -1.44 15.09 -1.76
N LEU A 422 -2.41 14.67 -2.60
CA LEU A 422 -3.52 15.53 -3.01
C LEU A 422 -4.53 15.87 -1.90
N GLN A 423 -4.84 14.92 -1.02
CA GLN A 423 -5.79 15.13 0.08
C GLN A 423 -5.15 15.78 1.31
N THR A 424 -3.83 15.67 1.45
CA THR A 424 -3.09 16.23 2.60
C THR A 424 -2.27 17.48 2.25
N TRP A 425 -1.90 17.75 1.00
CA TRP A 425 -1.24 19.02 0.63
C TRP A 425 -2.17 20.21 0.77
N THR A 426 -3.44 20.09 0.36
CA THR A 426 -4.45 21.13 0.57
C THR A 426 -4.69 21.41 2.05
N LYS A 427 -4.65 20.38 2.92
CA LYS A 427 -4.76 20.52 4.37
C LYS A 427 -3.47 21.05 5.03
N SER A 428 -2.30 20.62 4.56
CA SER A 428 -0.98 21.00 5.08
C SER A 428 -0.60 22.44 4.71
N ILE A 429 -0.88 22.87 3.47
CA ILE A 429 -0.72 24.27 3.04
C ILE A 429 -1.68 25.17 3.82
N SER A 430 -2.93 24.76 4.04
CA SER A 430 -3.87 25.53 4.85
C SER A 430 -3.37 25.70 6.30
N ALA A 431 -2.83 24.63 6.90
CA ALA A 431 -2.27 24.65 8.26
C ALA A 431 -0.96 25.45 8.36
N GLN A 432 -0.08 25.36 7.37
CA GLN A 432 1.16 26.15 7.30
C GLN A 432 0.86 27.64 7.09
N VAL A 433 -0.10 27.99 6.25
CA VAL A 433 -0.55 29.38 6.05
C VAL A 433 -1.16 29.98 7.33
N GLU A 434 -1.90 29.20 8.11
CA GLU A 434 -2.40 29.64 9.43
C GLU A 434 -1.28 29.78 10.48
N ALA A 435 -0.32 28.85 10.48
CA ALA A 435 0.85 28.91 11.38
C ALA A 435 1.76 30.11 11.08
N SER A 436 2.04 30.38 9.80
CA SER A 436 2.83 31.54 9.35
C SER A 436 2.11 32.87 9.66
N LYS A 437 0.79 32.95 9.49
CA LYS A 437 0.00 34.13 9.88
C LYS A 437 0.01 34.36 11.41
N SER A 438 -0.04 33.29 12.20
CA SER A 438 0.07 33.36 13.67
C SER A 438 1.46 33.78 14.14
N GLN A 439 2.54 33.29 13.53
CA GLN A 439 3.91 33.72 13.84
C GLN A 439 4.16 35.19 13.45
N TYR A 440 3.68 35.62 12.28
CA TYR A 440 3.83 37.00 11.83
C TYR A 440 3.02 37.99 12.70
N SER A 441 1.83 37.59 13.15
CA SER A 441 1.02 38.38 14.10
C SER A 441 1.71 38.53 15.47
N ARG A 442 2.36 37.47 16.00
CA ARG A 442 3.08 37.56 17.28
C ARG A 442 4.34 38.42 17.22
N LEU A 443 5.00 38.48 16.06
CA LEU A 443 6.15 39.35 15.84
C LEU A 443 5.75 40.83 15.69
N GLN A 444 4.54 41.13 15.22
CA GLN A 444 4.04 42.52 15.11
C GLN A 444 3.43 43.08 16.40
N THR A 445 2.91 42.24 17.30
CA THR A 445 2.34 42.70 18.58
C THR A 445 3.35 42.79 19.73
N GLY A 446 4.63 42.50 19.47
CA GLY A 446 5.69 42.46 20.47
C GLY A 446 6.45 43.78 20.71
N HIS A 447 6.00 44.90 20.15
CA HIS A 447 6.51 46.24 20.44
C HIS A 447 5.36 47.23 20.64
N CYS A 448 4.94 47.37 21.90
CA CYS A 448 4.60 48.64 22.53
C CYS A 448 4.65 48.46 24.05
#